data_AF-A0A317JFY3-F1
#
_entry.id   AF-A0A317JFY3-F1
#
_cell.length_a   1.000
_cell.length_b   1.000
_cell.length_c   1.000
_cell.angle_alpha   90.00
_cell.angle_beta   90.00
_cell.angle_gamma   90.00
#
_symmetry.space_group_name_H-M   'P 1'
#
loop_
_entity.id
_entity.type
_entity.pdbx_description
1 polymer ?
#
loop_
_entity_poly.entity_id
_entity_poly.type
_entity_poly.pdbx_seq_one_letter_code
_entity_poly.pdbx_strand_id
1 'polypeptide(L)'
;MNFLMSKDMYFIVIFTFLCACIPSYTKIYDCFTFFNELELLKMRLEELNDHVDYFVLVESVETQSGDPKPLYFQENQHFFQKYLPKIKHIVIDEYSSDIDPVTGLCWDRESFQRKCIMRGLQQCDNLDIIMISDLNEIPRAQTLETLKLLFYREKRKPNKLVIKNPPDAIALEMPLFIYQLNRKEIHADPWVGTVATLYDNVKRKGVQFFRDKRWDFFKVMDGGWHFTWIGDKNQIRQKLLDVEDSHKENVDSISDEEIETWIQAQEIIPMDSQYPNDFPKYMKKHIDYFKSIGYIAE
;
A
#
# COMPACT_ATOMS: atom_id res chain seq x y z
N MET A 1 -31.79 41.19 -9.18
CA MET A 1 -32.11 41.18 -7.73
C MET A 1 -31.08 40.28 -7.05
N ASN A 2 -30.10 40.89 -6.39
CA ASN A 2 -29.08 40.17 -5.63
C ASN A 2 -29.74 39.51 -4.41
N PHE A 3 -29.67 38.18 -4.31
CA PHE A 3 -29.95 37.49 -3.04
C PHE A 3 -28.60 37.14 -2.41
N LEU A 4 -28.17 38.01 -1.49
CA LEU A 4 -27.11 37.73 -0.53
C LEU A 4 -27.58 36.57 0.36
N MET A 5 -26.99 35.38 0.22
CA MET A 5 -27.12 34.32 1.22
C MET A 5 -26.11 34.59 2.34
N SER A 6 -26.61 34.75 3.58
CA SER A 6 -25.79 35.09 4.75
C SER A 6 -25.00 33.88 5.27
N LYS A 7 -23.89 34.16 5.96
CA LYS A 7 -22.95 33.18 6.56
C LYS A 7 -23.58 32.29 7.66
N ASP A 8 -24.81 32.55 8.08
CA ASP A 8 -25.49 31.83 9.16
C ASP A 8 -26.10 30.50 8.71
N MET A 9 -26.20 30.26 7.40
CA MET A 9 -26.71 29.00 6.86
C MET A 9 -25.67 27.86 6.92
N TYR A 10 -24.39 28.18 7.12
CA TYR A 10 -23.34 27.17 7.32
C TYR A 10 -23.32 26.61 8.75
N PHE A 11 -23.86 27.34 9.74
CA PHE A 11 -23.80 26.91 11.15
C PHE A 11 -24.91 25.93 11.54
N ILE A 12 -26.06 25.97 10.86
CA ILE A 12 -27.20 25.07 11.15
C ILE A 12 -27.04 23.68 10.51
N VAL A 13 -26.20 23.54 9.49
CA VAL A 13 -25.85 22.23 8.91
C VAL A 13 -24.86 21.45 9.78
N ILE A 14 -24.11 22.14 10.66
CA ILE A 14 -23.12 21.52 11.55
C ILE A 14 -23.77 21.04 12.87
N PHE A 15 -24.84 21.69 13.36
CA PHE A 15 -25.34 21.40 14.71
C PHE A 15 -26.41 20.29 14.82
N THR A 16 -26.95 19.78 13.70
CA THR A 16 -27.83 18.58 13.69
C THR A 16 -27.05 17.26 13.57
N PHE A 17 -25.73 17.29 13.72
CA PHE A 17 -24.87 16.10 13.74
C PHE A 17 -24.73 15.41 15.10
N LEU A 18 -25.21 16.02 16.20
CA LEU A 18 -24.83 15.59 17.54
C LEU A 18 -25.81 14.68 18.30
N CYS A 19 -27.01 14.37 17.78
CA CYS A 19 -27.95 13.49 18.49
C CYS A 19 -28.77 12.60 17.55
N ALA A 20 -28.15 11.55 16.98
CA ALA A 20 -28.87 10.32 16.59
C ALA A 20 -27.90 9.19 16.24
N CYS A 21 -27.79 8.22 17.15
CA CYS A 21 -27.31 6.85 16.94
C CYS A 21 -25.83 6.71 16.56
N ILE A 22 -25.04 6.13 17.48
CA ILE A 22 -23.66 5.65 17.29
C ILE A 22 -23.47 5.22 15.82
N PRO A 23 -22.76 6.00 14.98
CA PRO A 23 -22.38 5.49 13.68
C PRO A 23 -21.57 4.24 13.98
N SER A 24 -22.03 3.11 13.47
CA SER A 24 -21.18 1.92 13.41
C SER A 24 -19.92 2.34 12.69
N TYR A 25 -18.85 2.56 13.43
CA TYR A 25 -17.60 3.04 12.90
C TYR A 25 -17.05 1.97 11.95
N THR A 26 -17.10 2.25 10.64
CA THR A 26 -16.47 1.42 9.62
C THR A 26 -14.97 1.51 9.85
N LYS A 27 -14.35 0.38 10.18
CA LYS A 27 -12.91 0.33 10.39
C LYS A 27 -12.19 0.19 9.06
N ILE A 28 -10.95 0.66 9.01
CA ILE A 28 -10.04 0.45 7.89
C ILE A 28 -8.90 -0.47 8.32
N TYR A 29 -8.70 -1.52 7.54
CA TYR A 29 -7.59 -2.45 7.66
C TYR A 29 -6.64 -2.26 6.49
N ASP A 30 -5.41 -1.85 6.78
CA ASP A 30 -4.33 -1.79 5.81
C ASP A 30 -3.58 -3.12 5.79
N CYS A 31 -3.73 -3.90 4.72
CA CYS A 31 -3.19 -5.27 4.65
C CYS A 31 -2.13 -5.38 3.57
N PHE A 32 -0.96 -5.87 3.95
CA PHE A 32 0.18 -6.00 3.05
C PHE A 32 1.09 -7.17 3.42
N THR A 33 1.76 -7.72 2.42
CA THR A 33 2.87 -8.66 2.59
C THR A 33 4.14 -7.88 2.91
N PHE A 34 5.01 -8.46 3.74
CA PHE A 34 6.25 -7.84 4.17
C PHE A 34 7.44 -8.77 3.94
N PHE A 35 8.56 -8.20 3.49
CA PHE A 35 9.83 -8.89 3.32
C PHE A 35 10.94 -8.27 4.18
N ASN A 36 11.68 -7.28 3.69
CA ASN A 36 12.88 -6.77 4.40
C ASN A 36 13.06 -5.25 4.35
N GLU A 37 12.20 -4.52 3.66
CA GLU A 37 12.35 -3.08 3.42
C GLU A 37 11.83 -2.25 4.61
N LEU A 38 12.62 -2.22 5.69
CA LEU A 38 12.28 -1.53 6.94
C LEU A 38 12.00 -0.02 6.73
N GLU A 39 12.70 0.64 5.82
CA GLU A 39 12.50 2.06 5.50
C GLU A 39 11.11 2.31 4.90
N LEU A 40 10.68 1.46 3.96
CA LEU A 40 9.35 1.54 3.37
C LEU A 40 8.27 1.23 4.41
N LEU A 41 8.54 0.28 5.33
CA LEU A 41 7.63 0.00 6.44
C LEU A 41 7.48 1.22 7.37
N LYS A 42 8.57 1.91 7.72
CA LYS A 42 8.52 3.16 8.50
C LYS A 42 7.68 4.22 7.77
N MET A 43 7.88 4.37 6.46
CA MET A 43 7.12 5.32 5.63
C MET A 43 5.63 5.01 5.63
N ARG A 44 5.25 3.76 5.36
CA ARG A 44 3.86 3.31 5.31
C ARG A 44 3.16 3.51 6.65
N LEU A 45 3.78 3.04 7.73
CA LEU A 45 3.19 3.13 9.08
C LEU A 45 3.03 4.59 9.52
N GLU A 46 4.04 5.45 9.34
CA GLU A 46 3.92 6.87 9.70
C GLU A 46 2.85 7.59 8.87
N GLU A 47 2.72 7.28 7.57
CA GLU A 47 1.73 7.92 6.70
C GLU A 47 0.29 7.59 7.14
N LEU A 48 0.04 6.32 7.43
CA LEU A 48 -1.30 5.77 7.60
C LEU A 48 -1.75 5.59 9.06
N ASN A 49 -0.85 5.67 10.05
CA ASN A 49 -1.16 5.32 11.45
C ASN A 49 -2.40 6.04 11.99
N ASP A 50 -2.62 7.29 11.62
CA ASP A 50 -3.75 8.08 12.13
C ASP A 50 -5.04 7.90 11.31
N HIS A 51 -4.97 7.18 10.19
CA HIS A 51 -6.06 7.02 9.23
C HIS A 51 -6.62 5.60 9.14
N VAL A 52 -5.89 4.62 9.68
CA VAL A 52 -6.32 3.21 9.75
C VAL A 52 -6.49 2.74 11.18
N ASP A 53 -7.32 1.72 11.35
CA ASP A 53 -7.56 1.11 12.66
C ASP A 53 -6.54 0.01 12.94
N TYR A 54 -6.20 -0.77 11.92
CA TYR A 54 -5.24 -1.86 12.03
C TYR A 54 -4.38 -1.97 10.79
N PHE A 55 -3.13 -2.38 11.01
CA PHE A 55 -2.25 -2.89 9.98
C PHE A 55 -2.27 -4.42 10.06
N VAL A 56 -2.50 -5.11 8.95
CA VAL A 56 -2.32 -6.56 8.84
C VAL A 56 -1.04 -6.79 8.06
N LEU A 57 0.04 -7.05 8.81
CA LEU A 57 1.38 -7.27 8.26
C LEU A 57 1.62 -8.78 8.20
N VAL A 58 1.80 -9.30 6.99
CA VAL A 58 2.04 -10.73 6.77
C VAL A 58 3.50 -10.98 6.42
N GLU A 59 4.22 -11.70 7.28
CA GLU A 59 5.63 -12.03 7.14
C GLU A 59 5.83 -13.55 7.05
N SER A 60 6.67 -14.01 6.12
CA SER A 60 7.02 -15.42 5.93
C SER A 60 8.40 -15.76 6.48
N VAL A 61 8.65 -17.01 6.87
CA VAL A 61 10.01 -17.53 7.15
C VAL A 61 10.79 -17.91 5.88
N GLU A 62 10.18 -17.79 4.71
CA GLU A 62 10.80 -18.06 3.41
C GLU A 62 10.79 -16.81 2.51
N THR A 63 11.76 -16.73 1.60
CA THR A 63 11.75 -15.78 0.47
C THR A 63 10.69 -16.20 -0.55
N GLN A 64 10.41 -15.32 -1.52
CA GLN A 64 9.51 -15.65 -2.63
C GLN A 64 10.05 -16.83 -3.48
N SER A 65 11.37 -17.03 -3.53
CA SER A 65 12.01 -18.17 -4.22
C SER A 65 12.03 -19.45 -3.35
N GLY A 66 11.64 -19.37 -2.08
CA GLY A 66 11.57 -20.50 -1.16
C GLY A 66 12.81 -20.72 -0.28
N ASP A 67 13.75 -19.77 -0.27
CA ASP A 67 14.91 -19.86 0.61
C ASP A 67 14.54 -19.45 2.05
N PRO A 68 15.08 -20.13 3.08
CA PRO A 68 14.87 -19.71 4.47
C PRO A 68 15.38 -18.29 4.73
N LYS A 69 14.63 -17.50 5.49
CA LYS A 69 15.01 -16.14 5.89
C LYS A 69 14.59 -15.84 7.34
N PRO A 70 15.24 -14.87 8.00
CA PRO A 70 14.74 -14.37 9.27
C PRO A 70 13.40 -13.63 9.11
N LEU A 71 12.70 -13.48 10.24
CA LEU A 71 11.53 -12.62 10.37
C LEU A 71 12.01 -11.20 10.68
N TYR A 72 12.38 -10.46 9.63
CA TYR A 72 12.90 -9.10 9.71
C TYR A 72 12.01 -8.15 10.51
N PHE A 73 10.68 -8.17 10.37
CA PHE A 73 9.82 -7.32 11.18
C PHE A 73 9.86 -7.77 12.64
N GLN A 74 9.75 -9.07 12.91
CA GLN A 74 9.79 -9.62 14.26
C GLN A 74 11.08 -9.25 15.02
N GLU A 75 12.24 -9.37 14.38
CA GLU A 75 13.54 -9.03 14.97
C GLU A 75 13.70 -7.52 15.20
N ASN A 76 13.01 -6.70 14.40
CA ASN A 76 13.14 -5.24 14.40
C ASN A 76 11.93 -4.50 15.01
N GLN A 77 11.02 -5.20 15.71
CA GLN A 77 9.81 -4.60 16.31
C GLN A 77 10.10 -3.40 17.22
N HIS A 78 11.28 -3.37 17.83
CA HIS A 78 11.72 -2.28 18.70
C HIS A 78 11.78 -0.91 17.98
N PHE A 79 11.94 -0.86 16.65
CA PHE A 79 11.84 0.38 15.88
C PHE A 79 10.40 0.86 15.66
N PHE A 80 9.41 0.00 15.87
CA PHE A 80 8.01 0.22 15.51
C PHE A 80 7.07 0.37 16.72
N GLN A 81 7.61 0.59 17.93
CA GLN A 81 6.85 0.63 19.18
C GLN A 81 5.59 1.51 19.13
N LYS A 82 5.67 2.68 18.45
CA LYS A 82 4.54 3.60 18.23
C LYS A 82 3.34 2.93 17.53
N TYR A 83 3.61 1.98 16.65
CA TYR A 83 2.62 1.35 15.75
C TYR A 83 2.15 -0.02 16.22
N LEU A 84 2.92 -0.70 17.07
CA LEU A 84 2.63 -2.06 17.55
C LEU A 84 1.18 -2.26 18.05
N PRO A 85 0.54 -1.31 18.76
CA PRO A 85 -0.85 -1.50 19.21
C PRO A 85 -1.86 -1.69 18.07
N LYS A 86 -1.55 -1.25 16.84
CA LYS A 86 -2.40 -1.40 15.65
C LYS A 86 -1.95 -2.53 14.73
N ILE A 87 -0.74 -3.09 14.92
CA ILE A 87 -0.20 -4.12 14.03
C ILE A 87 -0.70 -5.50 14.44
N LYS A 88 -1.42 -6.15 13.52
CA LYS A 88 -1.71 -7.58 13.54
C LYS A 88 -0.64 -8.28 12.73
N HIS A 89 0.37 -8.81 13.41
CA HIS A 89 1.47 -9.54 12.79
C HIS A 89 1.06 -10.99 12.51
N ILE A 90 1.03 -11.38 11.23
CA ILE A 90 0.73 -12.72 10.78
C ILE A 90 2.03 -13.36 10.31
N VAL A 91 2.52 -14.33 11.06
CA VAL A 91 3.69 -15.13 10.69
C VAL A 91 3.23 -16.36 9.91
N ILE A 92 3.91 -16.63 8.79
CA ILE A 92 3.77 -17.86 8.01
C ILE A 92 5.05 -18.68 8.22
N ASP A 93 4.91 -19.76 8.98
CA ASP A 93 5.95 -20.76 9.24
C ASP A 93 5.62 -22.12 8.60
N GLU A 94 4.48 -22.23 7.95
CA GLU A 94 4.03 -23.40 7.22
C GLU A 94 4.49 -23.37 5.75
N TYR A 95 4.97 -24.51 5.27
CA TYR A 95 5.22 -24.73 3.86
C TYR A 95 3.89 -25.00 3.17
N SER A 96 3.59 -24.25 2.09
CA SER A 96 2.44 -24.58 1.25
C SER A 96 2.74 -25.87 0.49
N SER A 97 2.19 -26.99 0.96
CA SER A 97 2.30 -28.31 0.33
C SER A 97 1.71 -28.38 -1.08
N ASP A 98 0.95 -27.36 -1.47
CA ASP A 98 0.16 -27.30 -2.70
C ASP A 98 0.84 -26.51 -3.84
N ILE A 99 2.12 -26.16 -3.72
CA ILE A 99 2.86 -25.43 -4.76
C ILE A 99 3.54 -26.41 -5.70
N ASP A 100 3.15 -26.38 -6.98
CA ASP A 100 3.74 -27.20 -8.04
C ASP A 100 5.25 -26.87 -8.19
N PRO A 101 6.15 -27.85 -7.96
CA PRO A 101 7.59 -27.61 -7.98
C PRO A 101 8.17 -27.36 -9.37
N VAL A 102 7.40 -27.51 -10.45
CA VAL A 102 7.89 -27.48 -11.84
C VAL A 102 7.51 -26.19 -12.58
N THR A 103 6.42 -25.50 -12.23
CA THR A 103 5.90 -24.41 -13.08
C THR A 103 5.49 -23.09 -12.39
N GLY A 104 5.47 -22.97 -11.05
CA GLY A 104 4.79 -21.84 -10.38
C GLY A 104 5.38 -21.24 -9.11
N LEU A 105 6.62 -21.60 -8.72
CA LEU A 105 7.13 -21.38 -7.36
C LEU A 105 7.02 -19.93 -6.81
N CYS A 106 7.36 -18.89 -7.56
CA CYS A 106 7.44 -17.53 -7.02
C CYS A 106 6.07 -16.84 -6.86
N TRP A 107 5.20 -16.89 -7.87
CA TRP A 107 3.89 -16.22 -7.84
C TRP A 107 2.88 -16.95 -6.95
N ASP A 108 2.98 -18.28 -6.86
CA ASP A 108 2.11 -19.06 -5.98
C ASP A 108 2.46 -18.83 -4.50
N ARG A 109 3.75 -18.70 -4.16
CA ARG A 109 4.21 -18.32 -2.80
C ARG A 109 3.72 -16.93 -2.41
N GLU A 110 3.86 -15.96 -3.31
CA GLU A 110 3.34 -14.60 -3.09
C GLU A 110 1.82 -14.60 -2.92
N SER A 111 1.09 -15.32 -3.80
CA SER A 111 -0.36 -15.50 -3.71
C SER A 111 -0.78 -16.14 -2.40
N PHE A 112 -0.05 -17.16 -1.94
CA PHE A 112 -0.27 -17.81 -0.65
C PHE A 112 -0.03 -16.88 0.53
N GLN A 113 1.10 -16.16 0.54
CA GLN A 113 1.40 -15.16 1.56
C GLN A 113 0.28 -14.12 1.63
N ARG A 114 -0.20 -13.65 0.48
CA ARG A 114 -1.28 -12.68 0.41
C ARG A 114 -2.62 -13.25 0.88
N LYS A 115 -2.95 -14.51 0.56
CA LYS A 115 -4.15 -15.19 1.07
C LYS A 115 -4.14 -15.26 2.61
N CYS A 116 -2.96 -15.34 3.24
CA CYS A 116 -2.83 -15.34 4.69
C CYS A 116 -3.25 -14.02 5.37
N ILE A 117 -3.47 -12.93 4.62
CA ILE A 117 -4.12 -11.70 5.14
C ILE A 117 -5.43 -12.05 5.86
N MET A 118 -6.19 -13.05 5.38
CA MET A 118 -7.44 -13.49 6.01
C MET A 118 -7.27 -13.89 7.49
N ARG A 119 -6.09 -14.35 7.91
CA ARG A 119 -5.79 -14.69 9.31
C ARG A 119 -5.85 -13.45 10.23
N GLY A 120 -5.55 -12.26 9.72
CA GLY A 120 -5.65 -10.99 10.45
C GLY A 120 -7.05 -10.37 10.50
N LEU A 121 -7.98 -10.86 9.67
CA LEU A 121 -9.31 -10.28 9.45
C LEU A 121 -10.44 -10.98 10.22
N GLN A 122 -10.12 -11.86 11.18
CA GLN A 122 -11.10 -12.70 11.89
C GLN A 122 -12.14 -11.90 12.72
N GLN A 123 -11.83 -10.64 13.05
CA GLN A 123 -12.67 -9.76 13.87
C GLN A 123 -13.28 -8.60 13.05
N CYS A 124 -13.27 -8.69 11.73
CA CYS A 124 -13.83 -7.66 10.85
C CYS A 124 -15.35 -7.75 10.77
N ASP A 125 -16.00 -6.60 10.77
CA ASP A 125 -17.40 -6.46 10.38
C ASP A 125 -17.53 -6.51 8.85
N ASN A 126 -18.68 -6.97 8.35
CA ASN A 126 -18.96 -7.04 6.90
C ASN A 126 -18.75 -5.71 6.14
N LEU A 127 -18.90 -4.58 6.84
CA LEU A 127 -18.79 -3.23 6.28
C LEU A 127 -17.45 -2.56 6.60
N ASP A 128 -16.50 -3.28 7.20
CA ASP A 128 -15.12 -2.78 7.34
C ASP A 128 -14.45 -2.72 5.97
N ILE A 129 -13.63 -1.70 5.76
CA ILE A 129 -12.86 -1.50 4.54
C ILE A 129 -11.53 -2.23 4.67
N ILE A 130 -11.23 -3.07 3.70
CA ILE A 130 -10.00 -3.83 3.59
C ILE A 130 -9.21 -3.27 2.41
N MET A 131 -8.02 -2.75 2.67
CA MET A 131 -7.05 -2.41 1.64
C MET A 131 -6.06 -3.56 1.49
N ILE A 132 -5.86 -4.03 0.27
CA ILE A 132 -4.99 -5.14 -0.09
C ILE A 132 -3.91 -4.59 -1.02
N SER A 133 -2.66 -4.63 -0.59
CA SER A 133 -1.53 -4.11 -1.36
C SER A 133 -0.25 -4.89 -1.07
N ASP A 134 0.83 -4.50 -1.75
CA ASP A 134 2.19 -4.83 -1.34
C ASP A 134 2.76 -3.69 -0.49
N LEU A 135 3.84 -3.95 0.27
CA LEU A 135 4.44 -2.99 1.21
C LEU A 135 4.74 -1.64 0.56
N ASN A 136 5.29 -1.70 -0.65
CA ASN A 136 5.84 -0.59 -1.41
C ASN A 136 4.79 0.21 -2.21
N GLU A 137 3.54 -0.25 -2.22
CA GLU A 137 2.37 0.46 -2.72
C GLU A 137 1.73 1.20 -1.54
N ILE A 138 2.15 2.44 -1.26
CA ILE A 138 1.72 3.20 -0.06
C ILE A 138 0.56 4.14 -0.45
N PRO A 139 -0.68 3.90 0.03
CA PRO A 139 -1.77 4.85 -0.14
C PRO A 139 -1.50 6.20 0.52
N ARG A 140 -2.04 7.28 -0.05
CA ARG A 140 -2.08 8.59 0.61
C ARG A 140 -3.13 8.60 1.71
N ALA A 141 -2.82 9.27 2.82
CA ALA A 141 -3.79 9.52 3.88
C ALA A 141 -5.10 10.16 3.37
N GLN A 142 -5.02 11.11 2.42
CA GLN A 142 -6.21 11.76 1.86
C GLN A 142 -7.09 10.78 1.05
N THR A 143 -6.48 9.80 0.37
CA THR A 143 -7.21 8.78 -0.39
C THR A 143 -8.12 7.94 0.52
N LEU A 144 -7.69 7.68 1.76
CA LEU A 144 -8.49 6.90 2.71
C LEU A 144 -9.80 7.60 3.09
N GLU A 145 -9.81 8.93 3.17
CA GLU A 145 -11.05 9.69 3.39
C GLU A 145 -12.01 9.57 2.20
N THR A 146 -11.47 9.57 0.97
CA THR A 146 -12.26 9.27 -0.24
C THR A 146 -12.83 7.85 -0.19
N LEU A 147 -12.04 6.85 0.22
CA LEU A 147 -12.52 5.47 0.36
C LEU A 147 -13.65 5.34 1.38
N LYS A 148 -13.56 6.01 2.54
CA LYS A 148 -14.64 6.04 3.55
C LYS A 148 -15.95 6.55 2.96
N LEU A 149 -15.88 7.61 2.15
CA LEU A 149 -17.05 8.19 1.49
C LEU A 149 -17.61 7.24 0.42
N LEU A 150 -16.74 6.63 -0.40
CA LEU A 150 -17.16 5.76 -1.50
C LEU A 150 -17.77 4.44 -1.02
N PHE A 151 -17.30 3.92 0.12
CA PHE A 151 -17.82 2.70 0.74
C PHE A 151 -18.87 2.95 1.84
N TYR A 152 -19.26 4.21 2.07
CA TYR A 152 -20.23 4.54 3.09
C TYR A 152 -21.56 3.80 2.84
N ARG A 153 -22.01 3.05 3.84
CA ARG A 153 -23.31 2.35 3.84
C ARG A 153 -24.03 2.64 5.16
N GLU A 154 -25.18 3.31 5.10
CA GLU A 154 -26.02 3.52 6.30
C GLU A 154 -26.53 2.17 6.81
N LYS A 155 -26.16 1.77 8.05
CA LYS A 155 -26.67 0.52 8.65
C LYS A 155 -28.18 0.56 8.96
N ARG A 156 -28.85 1.75 9.01
CA ARG A 156 -30.21 1.88 9.59
C ARG A 156 -31.21 2.87 8.98
N LYS A 157 -30.87 3.73 8.02
CA LYS A 157 -31.84 4.59 7.29
C LYS A 157 -31.33 4.79 5.85
N PRO A 158 -32.18 4.88 4.81
CA PRO A 158 -31.69 4.89 3.41
C PRO A 158 -31.59 6.28 2.75
N ASN A 159 -31.60 7.39 3.51
CA ASN A 159 -31.94 8.72 2.96
C ASN A 159 -30.88 9.82 3.15
N LYS A 160 -29.64 9.51 3.53
CA LYS A 160 -28.55 10.50 3.49
C LYS A 160 -27.36 10.00 2.67
N LEU A 161 -27.18 10.63 1.51
CA LEU A 161 -25.98 10.58 0.66
C LEU A 161 -25.38 9.16 0.45
N VAL A 162 -26.23 8.20 0.12
CA VAL A 162 -25.74 6.90 -0.36
C VAL A 162 -25.44 7.06 -1.85
N ILE A 163 -24.18 6.85 -2.25
CA ILE A 163 -23.82 6.72 -3.67
C ILE A 163 -24.67 5.58 -4.23
N LYS A 164 -25.52 5.88 -5.22
CA LYS A 164 -26.33 4.84 -5.88
C LYS A 164 -25.37 3.88 -6.59
N ASN A 165 -25.38 2.61 -6.17
CA ASN A 165 -24.49 1.55 -6.64
C ASN A 165 -23.00 1.83 -6.36
N PRO A 166 -22.57 1.81 -5.08
CA PRO A 166 -21.14 1.96 -4.78
C PRO A 166 -20.36 0.82 -5.43
N PRO A 167 -19.14 1.07 -5.92
CA PRO A 167 -18.32 0.04 -6.54
C PRO A 167 -18.05 -1.11 -5.56
N ASP A 168 -17.97 -2.33 -6.07
CA ASP A 168 -17.62 -3.51 -5.26
C ASP A 168 -16.17 -3.41 -4.75
N ALA A 169 -15.28 -2.82 -5.53
CA ALA A 169 -13.89 -2.58 -5.19
C ALA A 169 -13.39 -1.33 -5.93
N ILE A 170 -12.39 -0.69 -5.34
CA ILE A 170 -11.72 0.50 -5.87
C ILE A 170 -10.23 0.19 -5.90
N ALA A 171 -9.59 0.42 -7.03
CA ALA A 171 -8.15 0.33 -7.15
C ALA A 171 -7.52 1.73 -7.07
N LEU A 172 -6.30 1.80 -6.55
CA LEU A 172 -5.52 3.03 -6.45
C LEU A 172 -4.45 3.01 -7.54
N GLU A 173 -4.54 3.99 -8.44
CA GLU A 173 -3.49 4.23 -9.42
C GLU A 173 -2.44 5.15 -8.79
N MET A 174 -1.16 4.80 -8.95
CA MET A 174 -0.04 5.42 -8.25
C MET A 174 1.10 5.75 -9.20
N PRO A 175 1.70 6.95 -9.12
CA PRO A 175 2.97 7.22 -9.78
C PRO A 175 4.05 6.25 -9.29
N LEU A 176 4.90 5.83 -10.23
CA LEU A 176 6.01 4.94 -9.99
C LEU A 176 7.26 5.73 -9.63
N PHE A 177 7.88 5.39 -8.50
CA PHE A 177 9.17 5.90 -8.06
C PHE A 177 10.18 4.75 -8.06
N ILE A 178 11.34 4.97 -8.67
CA ILE A 178 12.30 3.91 -8.97
C ILE A 178 13.74 4.33 -8.65
N TYR A 179 14.53 3.39 -8.12
CA TYR A 179 15.93 3.54 -7.72
C TYR A 179 16.15 4.45 -6.49
N GLN A 180 15.70 5.69 -6.56
CA GLN A 180 15.71 6.65 -5.47
C GLN A 180 14.27 7.09 -5.16
N LEU A 181 13.98 7.37 -3.89
CA LEU A 181 12.64 7.65 -3.40
C LEU A 181 11.99 8.86 -4.08
N ASN A 182 12.79 9.82 -4.58
CA ASN A 182 12.31 11.00 -5.29
C ASN A 182 12.55 10.95 -6.80
N ARG A 183 12.94 9.79 -7.35
CA ARG A 183 13.02 9.60 -8.80
C ARG A 183 11.76 8.96 -9.32
N LYS A 184 11.06 9.68 -10.19
CA LYS A 184 9.81 9.23 -10.81
C LYS A 184 10.11 8.62 -12.17
N GLU A 185 9.54 7.45 -12.43
CA GLU A 185 9.56 6.85 -13.76
C GLU A 185 8.62 7.62 -14.68
N ILE A 186 9.15 8.06 -15.84
CA ILE A 186 8.41 8.90 -16.79
C ILE A 186 7.99 8.17 -18.07
N HIS A 187 8.50 6.96 -18.28
CA HIS A 187 8.20 6.19 -19.49
C HIS A 187 7.14 5.10 -19.29
N ALA A 188 6.76 4.81 -18.05
CA ALA A 188 5.77 3.80 -17.70
C ALA A 188 4.40 4.42 -17.38
N ASP A 189 3.34 3.69 -17.72
CA ASP A 189 2.00 4.01 -17.23
C ASP A 189 1.95 3.93 -15.69
N PRO A 190 1.11 4.74 -15.03
CA PRO A 190 0.93 4.65 -13.59
C PRO A 190 0.54 3.24 -13.13
N TRP A 191 1.06 2.84 -11.97
CA TRP A 191 0.83 1.52 -11.43
C TRP A 191 -0.51 1.42 -10.71
N VAL A 192 -1.35 0.47 -11.09
CA VAL A 192 -2.55 0.14 -10.31
C VAL A 192 -2.14 -0.82 -9.20
N GLY A 193 -1.96 -0.27 -8.00
CA GLY A 193 -1.47 -0.97 -6.83
C GLY A 193 -2.59 -1.41 -5.90
N THR A 194 -2.70 -0.75 -4.75
CA THR A 194 -3.65 -1.10 -3.69
C THR A 194 -5.09 -1.23 -4.19
N VAL A 195 -5.80 -2.27 -3.74
CA VAL A 195 -7.24 -2.43 -3.95
C VAL A 195 -7.97 -2.37 -2.62
N ALA A 196 -8.95 -1.48 -2.53
CA ALA A 196 -9.84 -1.35 -1.39
C ALA A 196 -11.20 -1.98 -1.69
N THR A 197 -11.76 -2.71 -0.74
CA THR A 197 -13.10 -3.29 -0.82
C THR A 197 -13.69 -3.51 0.57
N LEU A 198 -14.95 -3.92 0.67
CA LEU A 198 -15.57 -4.31 1.94
C LEU A 198 -15.19 -5.73 2.33
N TYR A 199 -15.05 -5.99 3.63
CA TYR A 199 -14.72 -7.32 4.15
C TYR A 199 -15.68 -8.42 3.67
N ASP A 200 -16.98 -8.12 3.54
CA ASP A 200 -17.95 -9.07 2.97
C ASP A 200 -17.57 -9.56 1.57
N ASN A 201 -17.01 -8.68 0.74
CA ASN A 201 -16.56 -9.02 -0.60
C ASN A 201 -15.32 -9.90 -0.56
N VAL A 202 -14.38 -9.62 0.35
CA VAL A 202 -13.18 -10.44 0.58
C VAL A 202 -13.56 -11.84 1.05
N LYS A 203 -14.51 -11.98 1.97
CA LYS A 203 -15.00 -13.31 2.40
C LYS A 203 -15.57 -14.15 1.26
N ARG A 204 -16.28 -13.51 0.33
CA ARG A 204 -16.95 -14.20 -0.79
C ARG A 204 -16.01 -14.56 -1.93
N LYS A 205 -15.03 -13.70 -2.24
CA LYS A 205 -14.19 -13.82 -3.44
C LYS A 205 -12.72 -14.17 -3.14
N GLY A 206 -12.28 -14.00 -1.90
CA GLY A 206 -10.88 -14.17 -1.49
C GLY A 206 -10.03 -12.93 -1.80
N VAL A 207 -8.89 -12.83 -1.11
CA VAL A 207 -7.96 -11.69 -1.22
C VAL A 207 -7.32 -11.60 -2.61
N GLN A 208 -6.81 -12.73 -3.12
CA GLN A 208 -6.08 -12.77 -4.40
C GLN A 208 -6.95 -12.35 -5.58
N PHE A 209 -8.25 -12.67 -5.57
CA PHE A 209 -9.19 -12.23 -6.61
C PHE A 209 -9.13 -10.71 -6.84
N PHE A 210 -9.06 -9.91 -5.77
CA PHE A 210 -9.01 -8.46 -5.89
C PHE A 210 -7.67 -7.97 -6.45
N ARG A 211 -6.56 -8.63 -6.14
CA ARG A 211 -5.26 -8.28 -6.72
C ARG A 211 -5.16 -8.64 -8.19
N ASP A 212 -5.65 -9.81 -8.59
CA ASP A 212 -5.66 -10.24 -9.99
C ASP A 212 -6.53 -9.31 -10.84
N LYS A 213 -7.63 -8.82 -10.27
CA LYS A 213 -8.62 -7.96 -10.95
C LYS A 213 -8.41 -6.46 -10.76
N ARG A 214 -7.31 -6.02 -10.15
CA ARG A 214 -7.09 -4.61 -9.79
C ARG A 214 -7.22 -3.65 -10.97
N TRP A 215 -6.79 -4.07 -12.15
CA TRP A 215 -6.84 -3.27 -13.38
C TRP A 215 -8.26 -3.07 -13.93
N ASP A 216 -9.20 -3.95 -13.57
CA ASP A 216 -10.60 -3.95 -14.04
C ASP A 216 -11.51 -3.06 -13.16
N PHE A 217 -11.07 -2.69 -11.95
CA PHE A 217 -11.89 -1.93 -11.01
C PHE A 217 -11.87 -0.42 -11.29
N PHE A 218 -12.85 0.29 -10.72
CA PHE A 218 -12.85 1.75 -10.71
C PHE A 218 -11.59 2.27 -10.03
N LYS A 219 -10.92 3.24 -10.65
CA LYS A 219 -9.62 3.74 -10.20
C LYS A 219 -9.74 5.12 -9.57
N VAL A 220 -9.09 5.30 -8.42
CA VAL A 220 -8.75 6.63 -7.91
C VAL A 220 -7.33 6.95 -8.36
N MET A 221 -7.22 8.01 -9.17
CA MET A 221 -5.95 8.51 -9.70
C MET A 221 -5.13 9.16 -8.59
N ASP A 222 -3.81 9.11 -8.70
CA ASP A 222 -2.86 9.66 -7.71
C ASP A 222 -3.14 9.16 -6.27
N GLY A 223 -3.64 7.93 -6.14
CA GLY A 223 -4.14 7.38 -4.88
C GLY A 223 -3.05 7.05 -3.85
N GLY A 224 -1.79 7.11 -4.24
CA GLY A 224 -0.65 6.71 -3.43
C GLY A 224 0.70 6.93 -4.12
N TRP A 225 1.67 6.13 -3.71
CA TRP A 225 3.00 6.03 -4.31
C TRP A 225 3.36 4.56 -4.48
N HIS A 226 3.96 4.20 -5.61
CA HIS A 226 4.56 2.89 -5.78
C HIS A 226 6.09 3.04 -5.83
N PHE A 227 6.77 2.55 -4.79
CA PHE A 227 8.23 2.60 -4.68
C PHE A 227 8.84 1.27 -5.11
N THR A 228 9.46 1.21 -6.27
CA THR A 228 10.02 -0.04 -6.79
C THR A 228 11.53 0.08 -6.95
N TRP A 229 12.27 -1.02 -6.80
CA TRP A 229 13.74 -1.02 -6.97
C TRP A 229 14.51 0.05 -6.17
N ILE A 230 13.97 0.51 -5.05
CA ILE A 230 14.65 1.50 -4.19
C ILE A 230 15.91 0.85 -3.60
N GLY A 231 17.03 1.56 -3.72
CA GLY A 231 18.30 1.12 -3.15
C GLY A 231 19.52 1.65 -3.90
N ASP A 232 20.69 1.24 -3.42
CA ASP A 232 21.94 1.44 -4.14
C ASP A 232 22.08 0.50 -5.35
N LYS A 233 23.14 0.66 -6.14
CA LYS A 233 23.40 -0.15 -7.33
C LYS A 233 23.47 -1.65 -7.03
N ASN A 234 23.94 -2.04 -5.84
CA ASN A 234 24.04 -3.45 -5.45
C ASN A 234 22.64 -4.02 -5.19
N GLN A 235 21.78 -3.27 -4.51
CA GLN A 235 20.38 -3.66 -4.27
C GLN A 235 19.59 -3.72 -5.58
N ILE A 236 19.84 -2.79 -6.51
CA ILE A 236 19.24 -2.81 -7.85
C ILE A 236 19.69 -4.07 -8.59
N ARG A 237 21.00 -4.38 -8.60
CA ARG A 237 21.53 -5.59 -9.23
C ARG A 237 20.97 -6.88 -8.61
N GLN A 238 20.86 -6.93 -7.28
CA GLN A 238 20.26 -8.08 -6.61
C GLN A 238 18.80 -8.30 -7.04
N LYS A 239 18.01 -7.23 -7.15
CA LYS A 239 16.64 -7.32 -7.64
C LYS A 239 16.56 -7.78 -9.11
N LEU A 240 17.55 -7.46 -9.95
CA LEU A 240 17.62 -7.95 -11.34
C LEU A 240 17.81 -9.47 -11.36
N LEU A 241 18.73 -9.97 -10.50
CA LEU A 241 18.97 -11.40 -10.34
C LEU A 241 17.72 -12.14 -9.85
N ASP A 242 16.95 -11.55 -8.94
CA ASP A 242 15.77 -12.18 -8.34
C ASP A 242 14.57 -12.24 -9.31
N VAL A 243 14.47 -11.30 -10.26
CA VAL A 243 13.40 -11.27 -11.28
C VAL A 243 13.72 -12.16 -12.49
N GLU A 244 14.99 -12.28 -12.87
CA GLU A 244 15.45 -13.05 -14.04
C GLU A 244 15.90 -14.48 -13.70
N ASP A 245 15.09 -15.24 -12.95
CA ASP A 245 15.37 -16.64 -12.56
C ASP A 245 15.56 -17.61 -13.77
N SER A 246 15.47 -17.11 -15.01
CA SER A 246 15.80 -17.84 -16.24
C SER A 246 17.15 -17.51 -16.89
N HIS A 247 17.82 -16.37 -16.62
CA HIS A 247 19.02 -15.92 -17.36
C HIS A 247 20.13 -15.27 -16.48
N LYS A 248 20.56 -15.97 -15.42
CA LYS A 248 21.64 -15.52 -14.51
C LYS A 248 22.94 -15.03 -15.21
N GLU A 249 23.24 -15.53 -16.42
CA GLU A 249 24.45 -15.14 -17.16
C GLU A 249 24.42 -13.69 -17.71
N ASN A 250 23.24 -13.06 -17.86
CA ASN A 250 23.15 -11.69 -18.40
C ASN A 250 23.28 -10.61 -17.33
N VAL A 251 22.86 -10.87 -16.09
CA VAL A 251 22.84 -9.83 -15.03
C VAL A 251 24.25 -9.51 -14.52
N ASP A 252 25.15 -10.50 -14.46
CA ASP A 252 26.57 -10.29 -14.11
C ASP A 252 27.31 -9.42 -15.14
N SER A 253 26.78 -9.29 -16.35
CA SER A 253 27.36 -8.44 -17.40
C SER A 253 26.95 -6.96 -17.29
N ILE A 254 25.98 -6.62 -16.43
CA ILE A 254 25.46 -5.26 -16.28
C ILE A 254 26.45 -4.41 -15.45
N SER A 255 27.06 -3.46 -16.14
CA SER A 255 28.03 -2.53 -15.56
C SER A 255 27.36 -1.50 -14.65
N ASP A 256 28.15 -0.94 -13.72
CA ASP A 256 27.70 0.19 -12.88
C ASP A 256 27.36 1.45 -13.71
N GLU A 257 27.92 1.57 -14.92
CA GLU A 257 27.66 2.65 -15.86
C GLU A 257 26.28 2.50 -16.54
N GLU A 258 25.89 1.27 -16.87
CA GLU A 258 24.54 0.97 -17.39
C GLU A 258 23.47 1.25 -16.33
N ILE A 259 23.67 0.78 -15.09
CA ILE A 259 22.74 1.07 -13.97
C ILE A 259 22.65 2.57 -13.74
N GLU A 260 23.77 3.29 -13.78
CA GLU A 260 23.77 4.75 -13.63
C GLU A 260 22.97 5.43 -14.75
N THR A 261 23.11 4.96 -15.99
CA THR A 261 22.36 5.47 -17.13
C THR A 261 20.85 5.30 -16.91
N TRP A 262 20.41 4.16 -16.38
CA TRP A 262 19.00 3.93 -16.06
C TRP A 262 18.48 4.84 -14.94
N ILE A 263 19.30 5.07 -13.92
CA ILE A 263 18.97 5.99 -12.82
C ILE A 263 18.82 7.42 -13.34
N GLN A 264 19.76 7.87 -14.17
CA GLN A 264 19.80 9.23 -14.72
C GLN A 264 18.72 9.50 -15.77
N ALA A 265 18.17 8.46 -16.40
CA ALA A 265 17.04 8.59 -17.32
C ALA A 265 15.74 9.02 -16.61
N GLN A 266 15.66 8.90 -15.28
CA GLN A 266 14.46 9.17 -14.50
C GLN A 266 14.39 10.61 -14.00
N GLU A 267 13.16 11.13 -13.89
CA GLU A 267 12.91 12.49 -13.43
C GLU A 267 13.11 12.62 -11.92
N ILE A 268 13.89 13.60 -11.49
CA ILE A 268 14.01 13.97 -10.08
C ILE A 268 12.86 14.89 -9.71
N ILE A 269 12.07 14.49 -8.72
CA ILE A 269 10.99 15.30 -8.17
C ILE A 269 11.52 16.04 -6.93
N PRO A 270 11.44 17.38 -6.87
CA PRO A 270 11.87 18.16 -5.70
C PRO A 270 11.11 17.78 -4.44
N MET A 271 11.81 17.63 -3.31
CA MET A 271 11.23 17.18 -2.03
C MET A 271 10.16 18.11 -1.44
N ASP A 272 10.13 19.37 -1.85
CA ASP A 272 9.16 20.39 -1.47
C ASP A 272 7.95 20.47 -2.43
N SER A 273 7.90 19.58 -3.43
CA SER A 273 6.77 19.47 -4.35
C SER A 273 5.46 19.23 -3.59
N GLN A 274 4.40 19.87 -4.09
CA GLN A 274 3.05 19.72 -3.57
C GLN A 274 2.30 18.62 -4.32
N TYR A 275 1.14 18.23 -3.79
CA TYR A 275 0.23 17.29 -4.45
C TYR A 275 0.02 17.67 -5.93
N PRO A 276 0.05 16.70 -6.86
CA PRO A 276 0.16 15.25 -6.65
C PRO A 276 1.60 14.71 -6.50
N ASN A 277 2.61 15.56 -6.58
CA ASN A 277 4.03 15.16 -6.56
C ASN A 277 4.68 15.24 -5.16
N ASP A 278 3.90 15.36 -4.09
CA ASP A 278 4.43 15.32 -2.73
C ASP A 278 4.78 13.89 -2.30
N PHE A 279 5.37 13.74 -1.11
CA PHE A 279 5.93 12.48 -0.59
C PHE A 279 5.27 11.99 0.72
N PRO A 280 5.54 10.75 1.18
CA PRO A 280 5.11 10.29 2.50
C PRO A 280 5.67 11.14 3.66
N LYS A 281 4.90 11.28 4.76
CA LYS A 281 5.29 12.09 5.93
C LYS A 281 6.68 11.75 6.49
N TYR A 282 6.98 10.46 6.64
CA TYR A 282 8.27 10.00 7.16
C TYR A 282 9.44 10.47 6.28
N MET A 283 9.28 10.37 4.95
CA MET A 283 10.30 10.81 4.01
C MET A 283 10.60 12.30 4.14
N LYS A 284 9.57 13.16 4.24
CA LYS A 284 9.73 14.61 4.46
C LYS A 284 10.42 14.95 5.77
N LYS A 285 10.16 14.18 6.83
CA LYS A 285 10.77 14.38 8.16
C LYS A 285 12.23 13.94 8.21
N HIS A 286 12.63 13.01 7.36
CA HIS A 286 13.92 12.32 7.41
C HIS A 286 14.75 12.50 6.13
N ILE A 287 14.62 13.65 5.46
CA ILE A 287 15.30 13.96 4.19
C ILE A 287 16.82 13.77 4.33
N ASP A 288 17.45 14.37 5.35
CA ASP A 288 18.90 14.28 5.54
C ASP A 288 19.39 12.84 5.74
N TYR A 289 18.61 12.02 6.43
CA TYR A 289 18.91 10.60 6.58
C TYR A 289 18.85 9.86 5.24
N PHE A 290 17.78 10.04 4.48
CA PHE A 290 17.64 9.39 3.18
C PHE A 290 18.68 9.88 2.17
N LYS A 291 19.08 11.16 2.21
CA LYS A 291 20.23 11.68 1.46
C LYS A 291 21.53 10.99 1.87
N SER A 292 21.78 10.83 3.18
CA SER A 292 23.02 10.24 3.69
C SER A 292 23.25 8.79 3.26
N ILE A 293 22.16 8.06 2.96
CA ILE A 293 22.21 6.68 2.44
C ILE A 293 21.98 6.60 0.92
N GLY A 294 21.94 7.74 0.22
CA GLY A 294 21.80 7.80 -1.24
C GLY A 294 20.39 7.52 -1.78
N TYR A 295 19.37 7.44 -0.92
CA TYR A 295 17.99 7.13 -1.31
C TYR A 295 17.22 8.34 -1.84
N ILE A 296 17.73 9.56 -1.65
CA ILE A 296 17.17 10.79 -2.24
C ILE A 296 18.25 11.43 -3.10
N ALA A 297 17.90 11.72 -4.36
CA ALA A 297 18.70 12.50 -5.28
C ALA A 297 18.64 14.00 -4.95
N GLU A 298 19.72 14.72 -5.21
CA GLU A 298 19.78 16.19 -5.13
C GLU A 298 19.34 16.88 -6.42
#